data_AF-A0A6A7KVZ6-F1
#
_entry.id   AF-A0A6A7KVZ6-F1
#
_cell.length_a   1.000
_cell.length_b   1.000
_cell.length_c   1.000
_cell.angle_alpha   90.00
_cell.angle_beta   90.00
_cell.angle_gamma   90.00
#
_symmetry.space_group_name_H-M   'P 1'
#
loop_
_entity.id
_entity.type
_entity.pdbx_description
1 polymer ?
#
loop_
_entity_poly.entity_id
_entity_poly.type
_entity_poly.pdbx_seq_one_letter_code
_entity_poly.pdbx_strand_id
1 'polypeptide(L)'
;MARLSAVERESLPEDQRRFFDAVRWIRRHPISGPFIVSMNSSPDMAARIAHLGHYFHARGQGDESILPMRVRGFVSVIGSRALDAPYEWSAWVNWALGAGVSQETVDDVREGRAPRNLTAEDRLVADFCMQLVSGSHRVGDATFKAALEQFGLQALVELIVTIGYFALIALPLNAFEIEMSPDQMRSRKPFAPLPVGGTPWRGDDAPGRALPPISGMSTTPRIPLLAGHDDVAPEHQHFVDRIVLTRGWLSGAFQVLLHSPDVAARIANIGDFVLYHSVLPP
;
A
#
# COMPACT_ATOMS: atom_id res chain seq x y z
N MET A 1 -24.62 6.02 -5.72
CA MET A 1 -23.22 5.57 -5.74
C MET A 1 -23.05 4.44 -6.72
N ALA A 2 -21.88 4.36 -7.36
CA ALA A 2 -21.60 3.39 -8.41
C ALA A 2 -21.30 2.01 -7.81
N ARG A 3 -21.93 0.98 -8.37
CA ARG A 3 -21.62 -0.43 -8.08
C ARG A 3 -21.09 -1.03 -9.36
N LEU A 4 -19.78 -1.27 -9.42
CA LEU A 4 -19.21 -1.90 -10.60
C LEU A 4 -19.63 -3.38 -10.63
N SER A 5 -20.20 -3.80 -11.75
CA SER A 5 -20.46 -5.21 -12.02
C SER A 5 -19.14 -5.97 -12.11
N ALA A 6 -19.19 -7.28 -11.84
CA ALA A 6 -18.09 -8.15 -12.17
C ALA A 6 -17.74 -8.02 -13.66
N VAL A 7 -16.46 -8.03 -13.98
CA VAL A 7 -15.98 -8.09 -15.36
C VAL A 7 -15.96 -9.55 -15.77
N GLU A 8 -16.63 -9.87 -16.87
CA GLU A 8 -16.53 -11.19 -17.48
C GLU A 8 -15.33 -11.21 -18.43
N ARG A 9 -14.62 -12.33 -18.47
CA ARG A 9 -13.42 -12.46 -19.31
C ARG A 9 -13.75 -12.20 -20.78
N GLU A 10 -14.87 -12.74 -21.23
CA GLU A 10 -15.31 -12.70 -22.63
C GLU A 10 -15.73 -11.30 -23.07
N SER A 11 -16.10 -10.42 -22.12
CA SER A 11 -16.44 -9.02 -22.42
C SER A 11 -15.22 -8.14 -22.68
N LEU A 12 -14.00 -8.62 -22.38
CA LEU A 12 -12.77 -7.91 -22.70
C LEU A 12 -12.34 -8.16 -24.15
N PRO A 13 -11.68 -7.18 -24.81
CA PRO A 13 -10.98 -7.39 -26.07
C PRO A 13 -10.05 -8.60 -25.99
N GLU A 14 -9.94 -9.36 -27.08
CA GLU A 14 -9.22 -10.66 -27.09
C GLU A 14 -7.78 -10.53 -26.58
N ASP A 15 -7.08 -9.48 -27.01
CA ASP A 15 -5.73 -9.19 -26.58
C ASP A 15 -5.64 -8.88 -25.08
N GLN A 16 -6.67 -8.28 -24.48
CA GLN A 16 -6.68 -7.92 -23.06
C GLN A 16 -7.07 -9.07 -22.12
N ARG A 17 -7.66 -10.16 -22.63
CA ARG A 17 -8.08 -11.32 -21.82
C ARG A 17 -6.92 -11.96 -21.05
N ARG A 18 -5.70 -11.89 -21.59
CA ARG A 18 -4.48 -12.38 -20.91
C ARG A 18 -4.26 -11.72 -19.54
N PHE A 19 -4.64 -10.46 -19.38
CA PHE A 19 -4.50 -9.74 -18.12
C PHE A 19 -5.54 -10.15 -17.09
N PHE A 20 -6.77 -10.45 -17.54
CA PHE A 20 -7.79 -11.05 -16.71
C PHE A 20 -7.31 -12.39 -16.14
N ASP A 21 -6.77 -13.26 -17.00
CA ASP A 21 -6.23 -14.56 -16.62
C ASP A 21 -5.06 -14.40 -15.62
N ALA A 22 -4.17 -13.43 -15.86
CA ALA A 22 -3.08 -13.11 -14.94
C ALA A 22 -3.58 -12.66 -13.56
N VAL A 23 -4.54 -11.73 -13.49
CA VAL A 23 -5.10 -11.29 -12.19
C VAL A 23 -5.76 -12.45 -11.45
N ARG A 24 -6.52 -13.30 -12.15
CA ARG A 24 -7.16 -14.49 -11.56
C ARG A 24 -6.13 -15.47 -11.00
N TRP A 25 -5.02 -15.68 -11.72
CA TRP A 25 -3.93 -16.54 -11.28
C TRP A 25 -3.22 -15.97 -10.05
N ILE A 26 -2.84 -14.68 -10.07
CA ILE A 26 -2.15 -14.01 -8.95
C ILE A 26 -3.02 -14.00 -7.70
N ARG A 27 -4.29 -13.62 -7.84
CA ARG A 27 -5.19 -13.37 -6.72
C ARG A 27 -5.87 -14.64 -6.18
N ARG A 28 -5.93 -15.71 -6.98
CA ARG A 28 -6.63 -16.99 -6.69
C ARG A 28 -8.09 -16.87 -6.24
N HIS A 29 -8.70 -15.72 -6.51
CA HIS A 29 -10.07 -15.38 -6.16
C HIS A 29 -10.75 -14.65 -7.32
N PRO A 30 -12.09 -14.58 -7.36
CA PRO A 30 -12.79 -13.76 -8.36
C PRO A 30 -12.28 -12.32 -8.32
N ILE A 31 -12.16 -11.70 -9.49
CA ILE A 31 -11.80 -10.28 -9.58
C ILE A 31 -12.90 -9.51 -8.86
N SER A 32 -12.50 -8.82 -7.80
CA SER A 32 -13.41 -8.21 -6.84
C SER A 32 -12.81 -6.93 -6.27
N GLY A 33 -13.68 -6.07 -5.76
CA GLY A 33 -13.33 -4.80 -5.15
C GLY A 33 -12.52 -3.88 -6.04
N PRO A 34 -11.39 -3.32 -5.56
CA PRO A 34 -10.64 -2.31 -6.30
C PRO A 34 -10.13 -2.80 -7.66
N PHE A 35 -9.94 -4.11 -7.81
CA PHE A 35 -9.50 -4.68 -9.08
C PHE A 35 -10.58 -4.67 -10.15
N ILE A 36 -11.87 -4.53 -9.80
CA ILE A 36 -12.92 -4.34 -10.79
C ILE A 36 -12.77 -2.96 -11.46
N VAL A 37 -12.40 -1.93 -10.69
CA VAL A 37 -12.17 -0.56 -11.21
C VAL A 37 -11.06 -0.59 -12.26
N SER A 38 -9.89 -1.13 -11.89
CA SER A 38 -8.75 -1.21 -12.79
C SER A 38 -9.02 -2.20 -13.94
N MET A 39 -9.67 -3.33 -13.72
CA MET A 39 -9.98 -4.28 -14.81
C MET A 39 -10.95 -3.70 -15.85
N ASN A 40 -11.90 -2.85 -15.46
CA ASN A 40 -12.80 -2.18 -16.42
C ASN A 40 -12.11 -1.06 -17.21
N SER A 41 -11.12 -0.40 -16.62
CA SER A 41 -10.48 0.80 -17.19
C SER A 41 -9.15 0.52 -17.89
N SER A 42 -8.35 -0.40 -17.34
CA SER A 42 -7.04 -0.80 -17.83
C SER A 42 -6.66 -2.20 -17.29
N PRO A 43 -7.00 -3.29 -18.01
CA PRO A 43 -6.63 -4.65 -17.62
C PRO A 43 -5.13 -4.85 -17.38
N ASP A 44 -4.26 -4.22 -18.17
CA ASP A 44 -2.81 -4.27 -17.95
C ASP A 44 -2.46 -3.69 -16.58
N MET A 45 -2.91 -2.48 -16.28
CA MET A 45 -2.69 -1.86 -14.97
C MET A 45 -3.23 -2.74 -13.83
N ALA A 46 -4.40 -3.36 -14.01
CA ALA A 46 -4.98 -4.27 -13.00
C ALA A 46 -4.04 -5.44 -12.69
N ALA A 47 -3.41 -6.04 -13.69
CA ALA A 47 -2.43 -7.12 -13.52
C ALA A 47 -1.17 -6.65 -12.78
N ARG A 48 -0.65 -5.46 -13.13
CA ARG A 48 0.55 -4.89 -12.48
C ARG A 48 0.31 -4.53 -11.02
N ILE A 49 -0.84 -3.92 -10.71
CA ILE A 49 -1.27 -3.64 -9.33
C ILE A 49 -1.49 -4.95 -8.57
N ALA A 50 -2.10 -5.97 -9.18
CA ALA A 50 -2.33 -7.26 -8.52
C ALA A 50 -1.00 -7.95 -8.16
N HIS A 51 0.00 -7.84 -9.02
CA HIS A 51 1.34 -8.39 -8.78
C HIS A 51 2.04 -7.71 -7.60
N LEU A 52 1.98 -6.38 -7.48
CA LEU A 52 2.46 -5.68 -6.29
C LEU A 52 1.64 -6.05 -5.04
N GLY A 53 0.31 -6.12 -5.17
CA GLY A 53 -0.58 -6.50 -4.07
C GLY A 53 -0.38 -7.92 -3.56
N HIS A 54 0.10 -8.84 -4.40
CA HIS A 54 0.47 -10.19 -4.00
C HIS A 54 1.63 -10.20 -3.02
N TYR A 55 2.63 -9.34 -3.25
CA TYR A 55 3.79 -9.18 -2.36
C TYR A 55 3.38 -8.89 -0.91
N PHE A 56 2.40 -7.99 -0.76
CA PHE A 56 1.90 -7.57 0.55
C PHE A 56 0.74 -8.44 1.06
N HIS A 57 0.18 -9.33 0.25
CA HIS A 57 -1.00 -10.09 0.66
C HIS A 57 -1.22 -11.33 -0.22
N ALA A 58 -0.50 -12.40 0.12
CA ALA A 58 -0.41 -13.61 -0.67
C ALA A 58 -1.68 -14.48 -0.73
N ARG A 59 -2.73 -14.19 0.06
CA ARG A 59 -4.05 -14.89 0.11
C ARG A 59 -3.97 -16.42 -0.13
N GLY A 60 -3.39 -17.15 0.83
CA GLY A 60 -3.28 -18.61 0.77
C GLY A 60 -2.05 -19.11 -0.01
N GLN A 61 -1.20 -18.20 -0.47
CA GLN A 61 0.17 -18.49 -0.89
C GLN A 61 1.14 -18.06 0.22
N GLY A 62 2.42 -18.45 0.11
CA GLY A 62 3.47 -18.03 1.04
C GLY A 62 3.63 -16.52 1.02
N ASP A 63 3.88 -15.91 2.19
CA ASP A 63 4.08 -14.48 2.29
C ASP A 63 5.45 -14.09 1.74
N GLU A 64 5.48 -13.14 0.80
CA GLU A 64 6.73 -12.68 0.17
C GLU A 64 7.34 -11.50 0.93
N SER A 65 6.51 -10.65 1.53
CA SER A 65 6.98 -9.52 2.33
C SER A 65 7.56 -9.97 3.67
N ILE A 66 8.74 -9.43 4.00
CA ILE A 66 9.38 -9.65 5.31
C ILE A 66 8.69 -8.85 6.43
N LEU A 67 7.81 -7.90 6.07
CA LEU A 67 7.06 -7.13 7.03
C LEU A 67 5.94 -7.99 7.64
N PRO A 68 5.82 -8.12 8.97
CA PRO A 68 4.82 -8.98 9.60
C PRO A 68 3.39 -8.63 9.16
N MET A 69 2.53 -9.65 9.00
CA MET A 69 1.12 -9.46 8.65
C MET A 69 0.39 -8.54 9.64
N ARG A 70 0.78 -8.58 10.92
CA ARG A 70 0.27 -7.66 11.95
C ARG A 70 0.53 -6.20 11.58
N VAL A 71 1.78 -5.87 11.22
CA VAL A 71 2.18 -4.51 10.85
C VAL A 71 1.47 -4.07 9.58
N ARG A 72 1.45 -4.90 8.53
CA ARG A 72 0.72 -4.61 7.28
C ARG A 72 -0.77 -4.41 7.53
N GLY A 73 -1.41 -5.29 8.30
CA GLY A 73 -2.81 -5.17 8.67
C GLY A 73 -3.09 -3.89 9.44
N PHE A 74 -2.24 -3.53 10.41
CA PHE A 74 -2.43 -2.32 11.20
C PHE A 74 -2.28 -1.04 10.37
N VAL A 75 -1.25 -0.97 9.52
CA VAL A 75 -1.06 0.12 8.56
C VAL A 75 -2.25 0.26 7.63
N SER A 76 -2.81 -0.86 7.15
CA SER A 76 -3.99 -0.84 6.28
C SER A 76 -5.20 -0.25 6.97
N VAL A 77 -5.44 -0.58 8.24
CA VAL A 77 -6.54 -0.05 9.05
C VAL A 77 -6.37 1.46 9.30
N ILE A 78 -5.15 1.91 9.63
CA ILE A 78 -4.82 3.33 9.79
C ILE A 78 -5.01 4.08 8.48
N GLY A 79 -4.43 3.60 7.38
CA GLY A 79 -4.54 4.21 6.06
C GLY A 79 -5.98 4.27 5.56
N SER A 80 -6.75 3.21 5.78
CA SER A 80 -8.19 3.18 5.44
C SER A 80 -8.97 4.26 6.19
N ARG A 81 -8.68 4.47 7.48
CA ARG A 81 -9.30 5.56 8.24
C ARG A 81 -8.85 6.92 7.74
N ALA A 82 -7.54 7.11 7.54
CA ALA A 82 -6.93 8.37 7.14
C ALA A 82 -7.43 8.87 5.78
N LEU A 83 -7.76 7.94 4.88
CA LEU A 83 -8.31 8.25 3.56
C LEU A 83 -9.84 8.12 3.51
N ASP A 84 -10.53 7.87 4.64
CA ASP A 84 -11.98 7.66 4.66
C ASP A 84 -12.44 6.57 3.67
N ALA A 85 -11.71 5.45 3.58
CA ALA A 85 -11.90 4.39 2.60
C ALA A 85 -12.61 3.15 3.20
N PRO A 86 -13.97 3.09 3.21
CA PRO A 86 -14.72 2.01 3.85
C PRO A 86 -14.52 0.65 3.16
N TYR A 87 -14.26 0.65 1.86
CA TYR A 87 -13.99 -0.58 1.10
C TYR A 87 -12.67 -1.22 1.52
N GLU A 88 -11.62 -0.42 1.70
CA GLU A 88 -10.33 -0.91 2.21
C GLU A 88 -10.42 -1.30 3.69
N TRP A 89 -11.09 -0.49 4.51
CA TRP A 89 -11.33 -0.79 5.92
C TRP A 89 -11.89 -2.20 6.11
N SER A 90 -12.99 -2.47 5.40
CA SER A 90 -13.66 -3.76 5.44
C SER A 90 -12.80 -4.90 4.91
N ALA A 91 -11.81 -4.63 4.05
CA ALA A 91 -10.95 -5.65 3.44
C ALA A 91 -9.85 -6.10 4.39
N TRP A 92 -9.45 -5.22 5.31
CA TRP A 92 -8.27 -5.40 6.16
C TRP A 92 -8.56 -5.57 7.64
N VAL A 93 -9.67 -5.05 8.16
CA VAL A 93 -9.98 -5.09 9.59
C VAL A 93 -9.89 -6.50 10.19
N ASN A 94 -10.45 -7.50 9.49
CA ASN A 94 -10.40 -8.90 9.95
C ASN A 94 -9.00 -9.52 9.86
N TRP A 95 -8.14 -9.05 8.95
CA TRP A 95 -6.75 -9.49 8.87
C TRP A 95 -5.92 -8.86 9.99
N ALA A 96 -6.11 -7.58 10.28
CA ALA A 96 -5.47 -6.91 11.41
C ALA A 96 -5.83 -7.59 12.74
N LEU A 97 -7.13 -7.84 12.98
CA LEU A 97 -7.61 -8.56 14.16
C LEU A 97 -7.03 -9.99 14.22
N GLY A 98 -7.08 -10.73 13.11
CA GLY A 98 -6.54 -12.09 13.02
C GLY A 98 -5.03 -12.18 13.24
N ALA A 99 -4.29 -11.12 12.89
CA ALA A 99 -2.86 -10.99 13.15
C ALA A 99 -2.54 -10.40 14.53
N GLY A 100 -3.57 -10.16 15.36
CA GLY A 100 -3.45 -9.82 16.78
C GLY A 100 -3.59 -8.34 17.13
N VAL A 101 -3.88 -7.44 16.18
CA VAL A 101 -4.21 -6.05 16.53
C VAL A 101 -5.47 -6.08 17.40
N SER A 102 -5.47 -5.39 18.55
CA SER A 102 -6.59 -5.50 19.48
C SER A 102 -7.85 -4.84 18.92
N GLN A 103 -9.02 -5.37 19.30
CA GLN A 103 -10.31 -4.77 18.95
C GLN A 103 -10.39 -3.31 19.44
N GLU A 104 -9.90 -3.04 20.66
CA GLU A 104 -9.84 -1.67 21.21
C GLU A 104 -9.03 -0.73 20.32
N THR A 105 -7.86 -1.16 19.83
CA THR A 105 -7.04 -0.36 18.90
C THR A 105 -7.76 -0.10 17.58
N VAL A 106 -8.39 -1.14 17.01
CA VAL A 106 -9.18 -1.00 15.78
C VAL A 106 -10.33 -0.02 15.98
N ASP A 107 -11.04 -0.10 17.10
CA ASP A 107 -12.17 0.78 17.40
C ASP A 107 -11.71 2.22 17.66
N ASP A 108 -10.58 2.43 18.33
CA ASP A 108 -10.01 3.77 18.50
C ASP A 108 -9.61 4.38 17.15
N VAL A 109 -8.93 3.63 16.27
CA VAL A 109 -8.63 4.11 14.91
C VAL A 109 -9.91 4.39 14.13
N ARG A 110 -10.90 3.50 14.16
CA ARG A 110 -12.19 3.65 13.46
C ARG A 110 -12.86 4.97 13.80
N GLU A 111 -12.86 5.32 15.08
CA GLU A 111 -13.50 6.52 15.63
C GLU A 111 -12.61 7.76 15.56
N GLY A 112 -11.42 7.66 14.95
CA GLY A 112 -10.46 8.77 14.84
C GLY A 112 -9.80 9.14 16.17
N ARG A 113 -9.89 8.29 17.19
CA ARG A 113 -9.21 8.50 18.48
C ARG A 113 -7.76 8.04 18.40
N ALA A 114 -6.91 8.65 19.23
CA ALA A 114 -5.57 8.14 19.46
C ALA A 114 -5.67 6.74 20.11
N PRO A 115 -5.12 5.67 19.50
CA PRO A 115 -5.21 4.35 20.07
C PRO A 115 -4.50 4.28 21.43
N ARG A 116 -5.19 3.68 22.40
CA ARG A 116 -4.67 3.49 23.77
C ARG A 116 -3.99 2.13 23.91
N ASN A 117 -3.12 2.00 24.91
CA ASN A 117 -2.47 0.74 25.29
C ASN A 117 -1.69 0.05 24.15
N LEU A 118 -1.14 0.82 23.21
CA LEU A 118 -0.31 0.29 22.15
C LEU A 118 0.99 -0.30 22.71
N THR A 119 1.44 -1.40 22.12
CA THR A 119 2.83 -1.85 22.29
C THR A 119 3.79 -0.78 21.75
N ALA A 120 5.07 -0.83 22.14
CA ALA A 120 6.06 0.10 21.61
C ALA A 120 6.16 0.02 20.07
N GLU A 121 6.09 -1.19 19.51
CA GLU A 121 6.09 -1.40 18.06
C GLU A 121 4.82 -0.84 17.41
N ASP A 122 3.63 -1.13 17.94
CA ASP A 122 2.38 -0.60 17.38
C ASP A 122 2.36 0.94 17.44
N ARG A 123 2.86 1.53 18.54
CA ARG A 123 2.97 2.99 18.66
C ARG A 123 3.88 3.58 17.59
N LEU A 124 5.03 2.95 17.36
CA LEU A 124 5.98 3.36 16.33
C LEU A 124 5.36 3.26 14.92
N VAL A 125 4.68 2.15 14.61
CA VAL A 125 3.99 1.95 13.33
C VAL A 125 2.89 2.99 13.14
N ALA A 126 2.09 3.25 14.18
CA ALA A 126 1.01 4.24 14.13
C ALA A 126 1.55 5.66 13.92
N ASP A 127 2.58 6.07 14.67
CA ASP A 127 3.19 7.38 14.52
C ASP A 127 3.82 7.54 13.14
N PHE A 128 4.54 6.54 12.64
CA PHE A 128 5.18 6.56 11.32
C PHE A 128 4.13 6.67 10.19
N CYS A 129 3.10 5.83 10.23
CA CYS A 129 2.03 5.82 9.23
C CYS A 129 1.26 7.15 9.24
N MET A 130 0.91 7.67 10.41
CA MET A 130 0.15 8.92 10.52
C MET A 130 0.93 10.13 10.04
N GLN A 131 2.22 10.21 10.36
CA GLN A 131 3.09 11.30 9.88
C GLN A 131 3.16 11.33 8.35
N LEU A 132 3.16 10.17 7.69
CA LEU A 132 3.18 10.07 6.23
C LEU A 132 1.82 10.30 5.56
N VAL A 133 0.74 9.72 6.08
CA VAL A 133 -0.56 9.72 5.39
C VAL A 133 -1.41 10.95 5.74
N SER A 134 -1.48 11.34 7.01
CA SER A 134 -2.37 12.42 7.49
C SER A 134 -1.64 13.66 7.99
N GLY A 135 -0.35 13.54 8.33
CA GLY A 135 0.48 14.62 8.85
C GLY A 135 1.11 15.49 7.76
N SER A 136 2.39 15.86 7.93
CA SER A 136 3.14 16.72 7.00
C SER A 136 3.73 15.96 5.80
N HIS A 137 3.38 14.69 5.64
CA HIS A 137 3.96 13.79 4.64
C HIS A 137 5.49 13.66 4.79
N ARG A 138 5.97 13.78 6.04
CA ARG A 138 7.36 13.67 6.47
C ARG A 138 7.43 12.96 7.81
N VAL A 139 8.46 12.14 7.99
CA VAL A 139 8.71 11.44 9.25
C VAL A 139 9.77 12.18 10.06
N GLY A 140 9.47 12.48 11.32
CA GLY A 140 10.41 13.10 12.26
C GLY A 140 11.62 12.22 12.58
N ASP A 141 12.70 12.82 13.05
CA ASP A 141 13.98 12.11 13.22
C ASP A 141 13.95 10.97 14.22
N ALA A 142 13.29 11.20 15.37
CA ALA A 142 13.13 10.17 16.38
C ALA A 142 12.33 8.97 15.84
N THR A 143 11.21 9.23 15.15
CA THR A 143 10.35 8.18 14.58
C THR A 143 11.06 7.40 13.48
N PHE A 144 11.79 8.08 12.59
CA PHE A 144 12.54 7.41 11.53
C PHE A 144 13.67 6.56 12.08
N LYS A 145 14.47 7.09 13.02
CA LYS A 145 15.57 6.35 13.64
C LYS A 145 15.05 5.10 14.36
N ALA A 146 14.00 5.24 15.16
CA ALA A 146 13.38 4.11 15.86
C ALA A 146 12.83 3.06 14.87
N ALA A 147 12.21 3.48 13.77
CA ALA A 147 11.71 2.55 12.74
C ALA A 147 12.85 1.82 12.02
N LEU A 148 13.94 2.51 11.71
CA LEU A 148 15.12 1.91 11.10
C LEU A 148 15.79 0.90 12.05
N GLU A 149 15.90 1.21 13.34
CA GLU A 149 16.44 0.31 14.36
C GLU A 149 15.55 -0.92 14.59
N GLN A 150 14.23 -0.73 14.62
CA GLN A 150 13.27 -1.82 14.86
C GLN A 150 13.16 -2.79 13.68
N PHE A 151 13.05 -2.26 12.45
CA PHE A 151 12.71 -3.06 11.28
C PHE A 151 13.91 -3.38 10.39
N GLY A 152 14.99 -2.60 10.49
CA GLY A 152 16.03 -2.60 9.48
C GLY A 152 15.58 -1.95 8.16
N LEU A 153 16.52 -1.80 7.24
CA LEU A 153 16.34 -0.94 6.08
C LEU A 153 15.35 -1.50 5.05
N GLN A 154 15.44 -2.79 4.73
CA GLN A 154 14.53 -3.43 3.78
C GLN A 154 13.06 -3.35 4.24
N ALA A 155 12.78 -3.77 5.48
CA ALA A 155 11.42 -3.77 6.00
C ALA A 155 10.86 -2.34 6.18
N LEU A 156 11.72 -1.34 6.46
CA LEU A 156 11.32 0.06 6.47
C LEU A 156 10.90 0.56 5.09
N VAL A 157 11.62 0.16 4.03
CA VAL A 157 11.21 0.45 2.64
C VAL A 157 9.89 -0.24 2.32
N GLU A 158 9.73 -1.51 2.69
CA GLU A 158 8.47 -2.24 2.50
C GLU A 158 7.30 -1.60 3.26
N LEU A 159 7.51 -1.08 4.47
CA LEU A 159 6.51 -0.34 5.24
C LEU A 159 6.03 0.91 4.49
N ILE A 160 6.96 1.70 3.94
CA ILE A 160 6.64 2.91 3.18
C ILE A 160 5.87 2.56 1.90
N VAL A 161 6.30 1.53 1.17
CA VAL A 161 5.61 1.11 -0.06
C VAL A 161 4.26 0.48 0.27
N THR A 162 4.11 -0.24 1.37
CA THR A 162 2.83 -0.75 1.86
C THR A 162 1.83 0.38 2.08
N ILE A 163 2.25 1.46 2.76
CA ILE A 163 1.43 2.67 2.95
C ILE A 163 0.99 3.24 1.59
N GLY A 164 1.93 3.42 0.67
CA GLY A 164 1.64 3.95 -0.68
C GLY A 164 0.74 3.03 -1.51
N TYR A 165 0.89 1.72 -1.40
CA TYR A 165 0.06 0.73 -2.08
C TYR A 165 -1.39 0.83 -1.61
N PHE A 166 -1.65 0.97 -0.31
CA PHE A 166 -3.03 1.15 0.16
C PHE A 166 -3.63 2.48 -0.28
N ALA A 167 -2.83 3.55 -0.35
CA ALA A 167 -3.30 4.80 -0.96
C ALA A 167 -3.65 4.62 -2.44
N LEU A 168 -2.81 3.92 -3.22
CA LEU A 168 -3.07 3.59 -4.63
C LEU A 168 -4.39 2.83 -4.83
N ILE A 169 -4.77 2.00 -3.86
CA ILE A 169 -6.02 1.25 -3.89
C ILE A 169 -7.22 2.09 -3.41
N ALA A 170 -7.07 2.81 -2.31
CA ALA A 170 -8.13 3.61 -1.68
C ALA A 170 -8.57 4.79 -2.55
N LEU A 171 -7.63 5.49 -3.19
CA LEU A 171 -7.92 6.71 -3.94
C LEU A 171 -8.90 6.47 -5.11
N PRO A 172 -8.71 5.48 -5.99
CA PRO A 172 -9.69 5.17 -7.03
C PRO A 172 -11.05 4.73 -6.46
N LEU A 173 -11.06 3.91 -5.40
CA LEU A 173 -12.31 3.46 -4.77
C LEU A 173 -13.14 4.64 -4.26
N ASN A 174 -12.49 5.62 -3.63
CA ASN A 174 -13.16 6.81 -3.13
C ASN A 174 -13.53 7.78 -4.26
N ALA A 175 -12.62 8.03 -5.21
CA ALA A 175 -12.85 8.94 -6.32
C ALA A 175 -14.01 8.49 -7.22
N PHE A 176 -14.20 7.18 -7.38
CA PHE A 176 -15.30 6.61 -8.16
C PHE A 176 -16.50 6.18 -7.29
N GLU A 177 -16.49 6.51 -5.99
CA GLU A 177 -17.55 6.17 -5.02
C GLU A 177 -17.98 4.70 -5.08
N ILE A 178 -17.01 3.80 -5.09
CA ILE A 178 -17.23 2.37 -5.26
C ILE A 178 -17.70 1.75 -3.95
N GLU A 179 -18.94 1.28 -3.95
CA GLU A 179 -19.50 0.52 -2.85
C GLU A 179 -19.29 -0.99 -2.99
N MET A 180 -19.26 -1.68 -1.85
CA MET A 180 -19.45 -3.13 -1.83
C MET A 180 -20.88 -3.51 -2.21
N SER A 181 -21.05 -4.58 -2.99
CA SER A 181 -22.37 -5.16 -3.20
C SER A 181 -22.90 -5.81 -1.90
N PRO A 182 -24.23 -5.98 -1.74
CA PRO A 182 -24.78 -6.69 -0.60
C PRO A 182 -24.22 -8.11 -0.41
N ASP A 183 -23.95 -8.83 -1.50
CA ASP A 183 -23.30 -10.15 -1.45
C ASP A 183 -21.86 -10.07 -0.93
N GLN A 184 -21.10 -9.08 -1.41
CA GLN A 184 -19.74 -8.83 -0.91
C GLN A 184 -19.75 -8.52 0.59
N MET A 185 -20.69 -7.70 1.06
CA MET A 185 -20.84 -7.40 2.49
C MET A 185 -21.18 -8.66 3.30
N ARG A 186 -22.12 -9.49 2.82
CA ARG A 186 -22.51 -10.75 3.49
C ARG A 186 -21.39 -11.78 3.56
N SER A 187 -20.51 -11.82 2.55
CA SER A 187 -19.40 -12.77 2.49
C SER A 187 -18.26 -12.46 3.47
N ARG A 188 -18.23 -11.25 4.03
CA ARG A 188 -17.18 -10.81 4.95
C ARG A 188 -17.52 -11.23 6.38
N LYS A 189 -16.50 -11.62 7.15
CA LYS A 189 -16.64 -11.78 8.59
C LYS A 189 -17.16 -10.46 9.20
N PRO A 190 -18.07 -10.49 10.18
CA PRO A 190 -18.63 -9.28 10.77
C PRO A 190 -17.55 -8.28 11.20
N PHE A 191 -17.74 -7.00 10.89
CA PHE A 191 -16.88 -5.91 11.31
C PHE A 191 -17.70 -4.64 11.52
N ALA A 192 -17.22 -3.74 12.38
CA ALA A 192 -17.82 -2.41 12.51
C ALA A 192 -17.45 -1.56 11.27
N PRO A 193 -18.41 -1.04 10.49
CA PRO A 193 -18.12 -0.28 9.27
C PRO A 193 -17.47 1.06 9.62
N LEU A 194 -16.56 1.52 8.76
CA LEU A 194 -15.97 2.85 8.90
C LEU A 194 -17.08 3.91 8.76
N PRO A 195 -17.23 4.85 9.72
CA PRO A 195 -18.16 5.96 9.55
C PRO A 195 -17.70 6.83 8.39
N VAL A 196 -18.56 7.03 7.41
CA VAL A 196 -18.37 7.97 6.29
C VAL A 196 -19.21 9.22 6.56
N GLY A 197 -18.57 10.25 7.08
CA GLY A 197 -19.19 11.52 7.46
C GLY A 197 -18.40 12.24 8.57
N GLY A 198 -18.40 13.57 8.55
CA GLY A 198 -17.69 14.40 9.52
C GLY A 198 -16.35 14.95 9.02
N THR A 199 -15.50 15.39 9.94
CA THR A 199 -14.18 15.97 9.62
C THR A 199 -13.18 14.84 9.31
N PRO A 200 -12.40 14.93 8.23
CA PRO A 200 -11.33 13.97 7.94
C PRO A 200 -10.38 13.82 9.11
N TRP A 201 -9.98 12.59 9.40
CA TRP A 201 -9.10 12.30 10.53
C TRP A 201 -7.67 12.77 10.24
N ARG A 202 -7.21 13.77 10.98
CA ARG A 202 -5.84 14.31 10.87
C ARG A 202 -4.85 13.65 11.82
N GLY A 203 -5.33 12.93 12.84
CA GLY A 203 -4.48 12.35 13.87
C GLY A 203 -3.87 13.36 14.85
N ASP A 204 -4.41 14.58 14.88
CA ASP A 204 -3.96 15.70 15.71
C ASP A 204 -4.41 15.56 17.17
N ASP A 205 -5.42 14.72 17.45
CA ASP A 205 -5.93 14.45 18.80
C ASP A 205 -4.94 13.64 19.67
N ALA A 206 -3.81 13.21 19.10
CA ALA A 206 -2.71 12.61 19.84
C ALA A 206 -1.80 13.71 20.44
N PRO A 207 -1.64 13.80 21.77
CA PRO A 207 -0.86 14.88 22.38
C PRO A 207 0.60 14.86 21.91
N GLY A 208 1.09 16.01 21.44
CA GLY A 208 2.53 16.29 21.28
C GLY A 208 3.20 15.85 19.98
N ARG A 209 2.47 15.62 18.88
CA ARG A 209 3.10 15.36 17.57
C ARG A 209 3.61 16.66 16.94
N ALA A 210 4.72 17.20 17.44
CA ALA A 210 5.45 18.24 16.72
C ALA A 210 6.03 17.61 15.43
N LEU A 211 5.31 17.81 14.31
CA LEU A 211 5.78 17.38 13.00
C LEU A 211 7.01 18.18 12.62
N PRO A 212 8.03 17.57 11.99
CA PRO A 212 9.17 18.33 11.51
C PRO A 212 8.66 19.40 10.54
N PRO A 213 9.12 20.66 10.65
CA PRO A 213 8.81 21.67 9.66
C PRO A 213 9.26 21.18 8.28
N ILE A 214 8.64 21.69 7.22
CA ILE A 214 9.20 21.60 5.86
C ILE A 214 10.49 22.44 5.85
N SER A 215 11.53 21.92 6.47
CA SER A 215 12.86 22.49 6.44
C SER A 215 13.43 22.15 5.07
N GLY A 216 13.75 23.19 4.31
CA GLY A 216 14.37 23.04 3.01
C GLY A 216 15.64 22.20 3.13
N MET A 217 15.74 21.20 2.25
CA MET A 217 17.00 20.63 1.77
C MET A 217 18.01 20.21 2.85
N SER A 218 17.70 19.16 3.62
CA SER A 218 18.80 18.23 3.92
C SER A 218 19.28 17.68 2.58
N THR A 219 20.47 18.08 2.14
CA THR A 219 21.09 17.60 0.89
C THR A 219 21.56 16.16 0.99
N THR A 220 21.56 15.58 2.21
CA THR A 220 21.99 14.21 2.45
C THR A 220 20.77 13.30 2.67
N PRO A 221 20.62 12.24 1.85
CA PRO A 221 19.63 11.18 2.06
C PRO A 221 19.77 10.52 3.45
N ARG A 222 18.65 10.10 4.04
CA ARG A 222 18.62 9.48 5.37
C ARG A 222 19.11 8.02 5.40
N ILE A 223 19.36 7.45 4.23
CA ILE A 223 19.81 6.08 4.01
C ILE A 223 20.84 6.09 2.87
N PRO A 224 21.69 5.07 2.75
CA PRO A 224 22.57 4.91 1.59
C PRO A 224 21.76 4.88 0.28
N LEU A 225 22.25 5.55 -0.76
CA LEU A 225 21.68 5.45 -2.11
C LEU A 225 22.45 4.41 -2.91
N LEU A 226 21.76 3.37 -3.39
CA LEU A 226 22.36 2.30 -4.19
C LEU A 226 22.49 2.79 -5.64
N ALA A 227 23.71 2.95 -6.12
CA ALA A 227 24.04 3.58 -7.40
C ALA A 227 24.23 2.59 -8.54
N GLY A 228 24.45 1.30 -8.27
CA GLY A 228 24.61 0.29 -9.31
C GLY A 228 24.71 -1.14 -8.79
N HIS A 229 25.15 -2.04 -9.66
CA HIS A 229 25.27 -3.48 -9.40
C HIS A 229 26.14 -3.83 -8.18
N ASP A 230 27.20 -3.06 -7.96
CA ASP A 230 28.16 -3.28 -6.86
C ASP A 230 27.54 -3.00 -5.49
N ASP A 231 26.44 -2.25 -5.44
CA ASP A 231 25.75 -1.89 -4.20
C ASP A 231 24.67 -2.89 -3.80
N VAL A 232 24.39 -3.90 -4.63
CA VAL A 232 23.39 -4.94 -4.37
C VAL A 232 24.01 -6.34 -4.41
N ALA A 233 23.41 -7.27 -3.67
CA ALA A 233 23.85 -8.67 -3.69
C ALA A 233 23.78 -9.24 -5.12
N PRO A 234 24.69 -10.16 -5.52
CA PRO A 234 24.75 -10.71 -6.88
C PRO A 234 23.41 -11.27 -7.39
N GLU A 235 22.65 -11.94 -6.51
CA GLU A 235 21.32 -12.47 -6.81
C GLU A 235 20.28 -11.38 -7.14
N HIS A 236 20.52 -10.13 -6.75
CA HIS A 236 19.61 -8.99 -6.94
C HIS A 236 20.04 -8.05 -8.07
N GLN A 237 21.22 -8.24 -8.64
CA GLN A 237 21.74 -7.41 -9.74
C GLN A 237 20.80 -7.38 -10.96
N HIS A 238 20.12 -8.50 -11.25
CA HIS A 238 19.16 -8.57 -12.35
C HIS A 238 17.97 -7.59 -12.18
N PHE A 239 17.65 -7.15 -10.96
CA PHE A 239 16.64 -6.11 -10.73
C PHE A 239 17.14 -4.73 -11.13
N VAL A 240 18.43 -4.44 -10.92
CA VAL A 240 19.08 -3.21 -11.39
C VAL A 240 18.99 -3.15 -12.91
N ASP A 241 19.36 -4.25 -13.59
CA ASP A 241 19.26 -4.35 -15.05
C ASP A 241 17.85 -4.04 -15.55
N ARG A 242 16.82 -4.62 -14.91
CA ARG A 242 15.42 -4.43 -15.28
C ARG A 242 14.95 -2.98 -15.11
N ILE A 243 15.40 -2.31 -14.05
CA ILE A 243 15.07 -0.90 -13.80
C ILE A 243 15.75 -0.01 -14.84
N VAL A 244 17.04 -0.22 -15.08
CA VAL A 244 17.82 0.55 -16.07
C VAL A 244 17.30 0.33 -17.48
N LEU A 245 16.92 -0.90 -17.84
CA LEU A 245 16.35 -1.22 -19.16
C LEU A 245 15.10 -0.40 -19.48
N THR A 246 14.22 -0.22 -18.50
CA THR A 246 12.94 0.50 -18.71
C THR A 246 13.06 2.01 -18.53
N ARG A 247 14.06 2.50 -17.77
CA ARG A 247 14.16 3.92 -17.37
C ARG A 247 15.40 4.64 -17.86
N GLY A 248 16.35 3.93 -18.46
CA GLY A 248 17.65 4.44 -18.88
C GLY A 248 18.66 4.66 -17.74
N TRP A 249 18.22 5.00 -16.53
CA TRP A 249 19.10 5.18 -15.36
C TRP A 249 18.41 4.86 -14.03
N LEU A 250 19.21 4.70 -12.96
CA LEU A 250 18.73 4.60 -11.58
C LEU A 250 18.44 6.00 -11.01
N SER A 251 17.17 6.38 -10.94
CA SER A 251 16.75 7.63 -10.29
C SER A 251 16.74 7.50 -8.77
N GLY A 252 16.79 8.63 -8.04
CA GLY A 252 16.85 8.66 -6.57
C GLY A 252 15.75 7.83 -5.87
N ALA A 253 14.57 7.69 -6.48
CA ALA A 253 13.52 6.82 -5.95
C ALA A 253 13.92 5.34 -6.02
N PHE A 254 14.52 4.87 -7.12
CA PHE A 254 14.95 3.48 -7.26
C PHE A 254 16.24 3.17 -6.48
N GLN A 255 17.11 4.16 -6.29
CA GLN A 255 18.26 4.03 -5.40
C GLN A 255 17.86 3.74 -3.95
N VAL A 256 16.67 4.23 -3.53
CA VAL A 256 16.05 3.90 -2.24
C VAL A 256 15.29 2.57 -2.28
N LEU A 257 14.49 2.35 -3.32
CA LEU A 257 13.67 1.14 -3.41
C LEU A 257 14.50 -0.14 -3.52
N LEU A 258 15.71 -0.09 -4.10
CA LEU A 258 16.60 -1.24 -4.25
C LEU A 258 17.05 -1.86 -2.92
N HIS A 259 16.82 -1.20 -1.77
CA HIS A 259 16.92 -1.85 -0.46
C HIS A 259 15.85 -2.93 -0.23
N SER A 260 14.83 -3.00 -1.09
CA SER A 260 13.90 -4.12 -1.26
C SER A 260 13.78 -4.42 -2.78
N PRO A 261 14.71 -5.20 -3.36
CA PRO A 261 14.82 -5.37 -4.81
C PRO A 261 13.54 -5.88 -5.50
N ASP A 262 12.84 -6.84 -4.90
CA ASP A 262 11.56 -7.35 -5.41
C ASP A 262 10.49 -6.24 -5.48
N VAL A 263 10.36 -5.44 -4.42
CA VAL A 263 9.44 -4.30 -4.39
C VAL A 263 9.84 -3.24 -5.42
N ALA A 264 11.12 -2.89 -5.49
CA ALA A 264 11.64 -1.96 -6.48
C ALA A 264 11.23 -2.39 -7.88
N ALA A 265 11.39 -3.67 -8.17
CA ALA A 265 11.15 -4.19 -9.49
C ALA A 265 9.66 -4.33 -9.82
N ARG A 266 8.76 -4.47 -8.83
CA ARG A 266 7.30 -4.42 -9.02
C ARG A 266 6.80 -2.98 -9.20
N ILE A 267 7.33 -2.04 -8.43
CA ILE A 267 7.06 -0.60 -8.60
C ILE A 267 7.59 -0.13 -9.97
N ALA A 268 8.74 -0.64 -10.38
CA ALA A 268 9.30 -0.36 -11.70
C ALA A 268 8.33 -0.75 -12.82
N ASN A 269 7.69 -1.91 -12.70
CA ASN A 269 6.73 -2.41 -13.66
C ASN A 269 5.44 -1.55 -13.72
N ILE A 270 4.95 -1.05 -12.58
CA ILE A 270 3.82 -0.10 -12.58
C ILE A 270 4.23 1.23 -13.23
N GLY A 271 5.37 1.80 -12.85
CA GLY A 271 5.81 3.09 -13.41
C GLY A 271 6.11 3.05 -14.90
N ASP A 272 6.61 1.91 -15.41
CA ASP A 272 6.78 1.67 -16.85
C ASP A 272 5.45 1.80 -17.60
N PHE A 273 4.37 1.23 -17.06
CA PHE A 273 3.04 1.42 -17.64
C PHE A 273 2.63 2.89 -17.63
N VAL A 274 2.76 3.57 -16.49
CA VAL A 274 2.33 4.97 -16.36
C VAL A 274 3.05 5.87 -17.37
N LEU A 275 4.35 5.67 -17.57
CA LEU A 275 5.17 6.50 -18.43
C LEU A 275 5.02 6.22 -19.93
N TYR A 276 4.83 4.95 -20.32
CA TYR A 276 4.97 4.54 -21.72
C TYR A 276 3.76 3.80 -22.31
N HIS A 277 2.88 3.26 -21.47
CA HIS A 277 1.77 2.41 -21.91
C HIS A 277 0.40 2.93 -21.47
N SER A 278 0.36 4.02 -20.71
CA SER A 278 -0.89 4.65 -20.32
C SER A 278 -1.50 5.39 -21.52
N VAL A 279 -2.82 5.62 -21.46
CA VAL A 279 -3.53 6.39 -22.49
C VAL A 279 -3.29 7.89 -22.38
N LEU A 280 -2.59 8.35 -21.33
CA LEU A 280 -2.24 9.74 -21.15
C LEU A 280 -1.07 10.08 -22.08
N PRO A 281 -1.09 11.25 -22.75
CA PRO A 281 0.05 11.68 -23.54
C PRO A 281 1.29 11.89 -22.65
N PRO A 282 2.50 11.58 -23.16
CA PRO A 282 3.75 11.73 -22.42
C PRO A 282 4.13 13.18 -22.12
#